data_AF-S4RHP6-F1
#
_entry.id   AF-S4RHP6-F1
#
_cell.length_a   1.000
_cell.length_b   1.000
_cell.length_c   1.000
_cell.angle_alpha   90.00
_cell.angle_beta   90.00
_cell.angle_gamma   90.00
#
_symmetry.space_group_name_H-M   'P 1'
#
loop_
_entity.id
_entity.type
_entity.pdbx_description
1 polymer ?
#
loop_
_entity_poly.entity_id
_entity_poly.type
_entity_poly.pdbx_seq_one_letter_code
_entity_poly.pdbx_strand_id
1 'polypeptide(L)'
;LKFPEITLSEEERKLLEQEGLSLPSHLPLTKAEERMLKKVRRKIRNKQSAQESRKRKKEYVDGLEGRVAACSTQNEELKRKVDQLEAQNITLVTQLKKLQAMVTQTSSKAAQTSTCVMVFLLCFALLVFPNYSPFGSSKNATQELYTPEGAVLSRALKGIESPLENLEPEQPNLSQPDGVV
;
A
#
# COMPACT_ATOMS: atom_id res chain seq x y z
N LEU A 1 22.44 49.77 -75.30
CA LEU A 1 22.14 49.45 -73.89
C LEU A 1 21.84 47.95 -73.81
N LYS A 2 22.58 47.18 -72.99
CA LYS A 2 22.30 45.75 -72.78
C LYS A 2 21.52 45.61 -71.47
N PHE A 3 20.31 45.07 -71.53
CA PHE A 3 19.48 44.91 -70.35
C PHE A 3 19.90 43.68 -69.51
N PRO A 4 19.77 43.73 -68.18
CA PRO A 4 20.07 42.59 -67.31
C PRO A 4 19.11 41.42 -67.55
N GLU A 5 19.63 40.20 -67.44
CA GLU A 5 18.88 38.95 -67.60
C GLU A 5 18.09 38.60 -66.33
N ILE A 6 16.97 37.90 -66.48
CA ILE A 6 16.05 37.54 -65.40
C ILE A 6 16.48 36.20 -64.79
N THR A 7 16.84 36.23 -63.52
CA THR A 7 17.16 35.03 -62.76
C THR A 7 15.89 34.32 -62.28
N LEU A 8 15.69 33.09 -62.79
CA LEU A 8 14.62 32.17 -62.41
C LEU A 8 15.22 30.91 -61.80
N SER A 9 14.63 30.41 -60.71
CA SER A 9 14.97 29.08 -60.20
C SER A 9 14.43 27.96 -61.11
N GLU A 10 14.94 26.74 -60.97
CA GLU A 10 14.42 25.58 -61.69
C GLU A 10 12.94 25.32 -61.38
N GLU A 11 12.51 25.47 -60.11
CA GLU A 11 11.10 25.37 -59.72
C GLU A 11 10.24 26.48 -60.35
N GLU A 12 10.76 27.70 -60.48
CA GLU A 12 10.06 28.81 -61.14
C GLU A 12 9.89 28.56 -62.63
N ARG A 13 10.96 28.14 -63.32
CA ARG A 13 10.94 27.77 -64.74
C ARG A 13 9.95 26.63 -65.00
N LYS A 14 10.02 25.56 -64.22
CA LYS A 14 9.15 24.39 -64.34
C LYS A 14 7.68 24.74 -64.10
N LEU A 15 7.37 25.60 -63.13
CA LEU A 15 5.98 26.00 -62.87
C LEU A 15 5.45 26.98 -63.93
N LEU A 16 6.31 27.82 -64.51
CA LEU A 16 5.97 28.66 -65.67
C LEU A 16 5.63 27.79 -66.90
N GLU A 17 6.48 26.82 -67.23
CA GLU A 17 6.25 25.84 -68.32
C GLU A 17 4.95 25.05 -68.10
N GLN A 18 4.71 24.55 -66.88
CA GLN A 18 3.47 23.82 -66.53
C GLN A 18 2.20 24.67 -66.64
N GLU A 19 2.28 25.99 -66.44
CA GLU A 19 1.15 26.90 -66.57
C GLU A 19 1.01 27.50 -67.98
N GLY A 20 1.88 27.11 -68.93
CA GLY A 20 1.89 27.65 -70.29
C GLY A 20 2.36 29.11 -70.38
N LEU A 21 3.17 29.55 -69.41
CA LEU A 21 3.55 30.93 -69.19
C LEU A 21 5.00 31.18 -69.64
N SER A 22 5.20 31.99 -70.67
CA SER A 22 6.53 32.46 -71.06
C SER A 22 6.84 33.83 -70.45
N LEU A 23 8.10 34.02 -70.04
CA LEU A 23 8.65 35.32 -69.65
C LEU A 23 9.80 35.68 -70.60
N PRO A 24 10.00 36.97 -70.94
CA PRO A 24 11.22 37.45 -71.59
C PRO A 24 12.47 37.05 -70.80
N SER A 25 13.61 36.89 -71.49
CA SER A 25 14.89 36.63 -70.82
C SER A 25 15.47 37.87 -70.14
N HIS A 26 15.15 39.09 -70.60
CA HIS A 26 15.72 40.33 -70.12
C HIS A 26 14.68 41.28 -69.52
N LEU A 27 15.12 42.11 -68.58
CA LEU A 27 14.37 43.22 -68.01
C LEU A 27 14.27 44.42 -69.00
N PRO A 28 13.36 45.38 -68.79
CA PRO A 28 12.27 45.38 -67.81
C PRO A 28 11.11 44.48 -68.24
N LEU A 29 10.47 43.82 -67.27
CA LEU A 29 9.21 43.14 -67.49
C LEU A 29 8.06 44.14 -67.60
N THR A 30 7.03 43.80 -68.37
CA THR A 30 5.74 44.49 -68.31
C THR A 30 5.04 44.22 -66.97
N LYS A 31 4.15 45.14 -66.55
CA LYS A 31 3.35 44.98 -65.32
C LYS A 31 2.52 43.67 -65.31
N ALA A 32 2.23 43.07 -66.46
CA ALA A 32 1.52 41.79 -66.55
C ALA A 32 2.44 40.62 -66.18
N GLU A 33 3.64 40.59 -66.74
CA GLU A 33 4.68 39.58 -66.50
C GLU A 33 5.20 39.64 -65.05
N GLU A 34 5.39 40.84 -64.47
CA GLU A 34 5.72 40.99 -63.05
C GLU A 34 4.65 40.38 -62.14
N ARG A 35 3.37 40.62 -62.44
CA ARG A 35 2.23 40.04 -61.70
C ARG A 35 2.19 38.52 -61.86
N MET A 36 2.56 38.00 -63.02
CA MET A 36 2.64 36.57 -63.34
C MET A 36 3.75 35.89 -62.54
N LEU A 37 4.99 36.39 -62.61
CA LEU A 37 6.12 35.89 -61.83
C LEU A 37 5.86 35.96 -60.31
N LYS A 38 5.19 37.03 -59.84
CA LYS A 38 4.76 37.16 -58.44
C LYS A 38 3.74 36.09 -58.04
N LYS A 39 2.82 35.68 -58.92
CA LYS A 39 1.89 34.55 -58.67
C LYS A 39 2.64 33.22 -58.58
N VAL A 40 3.55 32.93 -59.51
CA VAL A 40 4.41 31.73 -59.50
C VAL A 40 5.21 31.63 -58.21
N ARG A 41 5.93 32.70 -57.85
CA ARG A 41 6.67 32.81 -56.58
C ARG A 41 5.80 32.60 -55.34
N ARG A 42 4.55 33.07 -55.35
CA ARG A 42 3.59 32.84 -54.26
C ARG A 42 3.12 31.38 -54.21
N LYS A 43 2.86 30.75 -55.36
CA LYS A 43 2.46 29.32 -55.46
C LYS A 43 3.56 28.42 -54.87
N ILE A 44 4.83 28.65 -55.22
CA ILE A 44 5.98 27.88 -54.71
C ILE A 44 6.08 27.98 -53.19
N ARG A 45 6.10 29.20 -52.61
CA ARG A 45 6.15 29.37 -51.15
C ARG A 45 4.94 28.77 -50.43
N ASN A 46 3.75 28.82 -51.03
CA ASN A 46 2.56 28.20 -50.46
C ASN A 46 2.67 26.66 -50.47
N LYS A 47 3.14 26.06 -51.57
CA LYS A 47 3.42 24.61 -51.67
C LYS A 47 4.39 24.16 -50.58
N GLN A 48 5.51 24.87 -50.41
CA GLN A 48 6.52 24.58 -49.37
C GLN A 48 5.92 24.69 -47.96
N SER A 49 5.20 25.79 -47.65
CA SER A 49 4.55 25.99 -46.35
C SER A 49 3.49 24.93 -46.03
N ALA A 50 2.67 24.55 -47.02
CA ALA A 50 1.67 23.50 -46.88
C ALA A 50 2.31 22.11 -46.66
N GLN A 51 3.43 21.82 -47.33
CA GLN A 51 4.19 20.58 -47.13
C GLN A 51 4.80 20.52 -45.73
N GLU A 52 5.46 21.60 -45.29
CA GLU A 52 6.02 21.72 -43.93
C GLU A 52 4.95 21.62 -42.83
N SER A 53 3.77 22.22 -43.04
CA SER A 53 2.62 22.09 -42.14
C SER A 53 2.12 20.64 -42.05
N ARG A 54 1.99 19.95 -43.19
CA ARG A 54 1.61 18.52 -43.24
C ARG A 54 2.67 17.63 -42.57
N LYS A 55 3.95 17.89 -42.81
CA LYS A 55 5.08 17.18 -42.19
C LYS A 55 5.05 17.32 -40.67
N ARG A 56 4.97 18.54 -40.13
CA ARG A 56 4.83 18.79 -38.68
C ARG A 56 3.61 18.11 -38.08
N LYS A 57 2.46 18.13 -38.77
CA LYS A 57 1.26 17.41 -38.30
C LYS A 57 1.48 15.90 -38.27
N LYS A 58 2.15 15.32 -39.28
CA LYS A 58 2.50 13.90 -39.29
C LYS A 58 3.43 13.55 -38.13
N GLU A 59 4.55 14.26 -37.99
CA GLU A 59 5.54 14.04 -36.91
C GLU A 59 4.90 14.13 -35.51
N TYR A 60 3.95 15.05 -35.31
CA TYR A 60 3.18 15.14 -34.07
C TYR A 60 2.27 13.92 -33.83
N VAL A 61 1.54 13.45 -34.86
CA VAL A 61 0.67 12.27 -34.76
C VAL A 61 1.51 11.01 -34.55
N ASP A 62 2.53 10.77 -35.37
CA ASP A 62 3.49 9.67 -35.24
C ASP A 62 4.09 9.64 -33.81
N GLY A 63 4.43 10.81 -33.25
CA GLY A 63 4.95 10.94 -31.89
C GLY A 63 3.91 10.68 -30.77
N LEU A 64 2.63 10.98 -31.00
CA LEU A 64 1.54 10.58 -30.10
C LEU A 64 1.32 9.06 -30.16
N GLU A 65 1.27 8.48 -31.35
CA GLU A 65 1.11 7.03 -31.56
C GLU A 65 2.27 6.26 -30.91
N GLY A 66 3.51 6.70 -31.09
CA GLY A 66 4.69 6.12 -30.42
C GLY A 66 4.62 6.20 -28.90
N ARG A 67 4.13 7.31 -28.33
CA ARG A 67 3.90 7.45 -26.88
C ARG A 67 2.81 6.51 -26.36
N VAL A 68 1.71 6.34 -27.10
CA VAL A 68 0.62 5.43 -26.74
C VAL A 68 1.11 3.98 -26.78
N ALA A 69 1.87 3.59 -27.82
CA ALA A 69 2.47 2.27 -27.93
C ALA A 69 3.42 1.99 -26.75
N ALA A 70 4.34 2.91 -26.43
CA ALA A 70 5.27 2.76 -25.31
C ALA A 70 4.54 2.64 -23.95
N CYS A 71 3.52 3.48 -23.72
CA CYS A 71 2.68 3.42 -22.52
C CYS A 71 1.90 2.11 -22.42
N SER A 72 1.36 1.61 -23.54
CA SER A 72 0.65 0.32 -23.60
C SER A 72 1.58 -0.84 -23.22
N THR A 73 2.80 -0.88 -23.79
CA THR A 73 3.80 -1.91 -23.46
C THR A 73 4.17 -1.87 -21.97
N GLN A 74 4.43 -0.68 -21.41
CA GLN A 74 4.72 -0.52 -19.99
C GLN A 74 3.55 -0.95 -19.10
N ASN A 75 2.32 -0.65 -19.50
CA ASN A 75 1.12 -1.05 -18.77
C ASN A 75 0.94 -2.59 -18.77
N GLU A 76 1.19 -3.26 -19.90
CA GLU A 76 1.20 -4.73 -19.95
C GLU A 76 2.28 -5.34 -19.04
N GLU A 77 3.50 -4.79 -19.05
CA GLU A 77 4.58 -5.26 -18.17
C GLU A 77 4.25 -5.07 -16.68
N LEU A 78 3.68 -3.92 -16.31
CA LEU A 78 3.22 -3.65 -14.96
C LEU A 78 2.10 -4.60 -14.55
N LYS A 79 1.13 -4.85 -15.43
CA LYS A 79 0.06 -5.82 -15.18
C LYS A 79 0.61 -7.24 -14.96
N ARG A 80 1.51 -7.72 -15.82
CA ARG A 80 2.20 -9.02 -15.63
C ARG A 80 2.93 -9.12 -14.28
N LYS A 81 3.55 -8.02 -13.83
CA LYS A 81 4.21 -7.96 -12.50
C LYS A 81 3.20 -8.00 -11.35
N VAL A 82 2.06 -7.32 -11.47
CA VAL A 82 0.97 -7.40 -10.49
C VAL A 82 0.43 -8.82 -10.40
N ASP A 83 0.06 -9.42 -11.54
CA ASP A 83 -0.45 -10.81 -11.60
C ASP A 83 0.54 -11.81 -10.96
N GLN A 84 1.85 -11.63 -11.19
CA GLN A 84 2.91 -12.45 -10.60
C GLN A 84 3.02 -12.25 -9.07
N LEU A 85 2.97 -11.00 -8.59
CA LEU A 85 3.06 -10.67 -7.16
C LEU A 85 1.82 -11.15 -6.40
N GLU A 86 0.63 -11.05 -6.99
CA GLU A 86 -0.61 -11.59 -6.42
C GLU A 86 -0.54 -13.12 -6.28
N ALA A 87 -0.09 -13.84 -7.31
CA ALA A 87 0.11 -15.30 -7.25
C ALA A 87 1.13 -15.72 -6.17
N GLN A 88 2.22 -14.95 -6.02
CA GLN A 88 3.19 -15.16 -4.94
C GLN A 88 2.59 -14.88 -3.55
N ASN A 89 1.83 -13.80 -3.40
CA ASN A 89 1.17 -13.43 -2.15
C ASN A 89 0.17 -14.51 -1.70
N ILE A 90 -0.70 -14.98 -2.61
CA ILE A 90 -1.64 -16.08 -2.37
C ILE A 90 -0.90 -17.34 -1.90
N THR A 91 0.23 -17.66 -2.53
CA THR A 91 1.07 -18.82 -2.16
C THR A 91 1.63 -18.67 -0.75
N LEU A 92 2.23 -17.53 -0.41
CA LEU A 92 2.80 -17.24 0.91
C LEU A 92 1.73 -17.24 2.00
N VAL A 93 0.58 -16.59 1.77
CA VAL A 93 -0.56 -16.59 2.70
C VAL A 93 -1.09 -18.01 2.93
N THR A 94 -1.12 -18.84 1.90
CA THR A 94 -1.54 -20.26 2.03
C THR A 94 -0.54 -21.07 2.86
N GLN A 95 0.77 -20.85 2.66
CA GLN A 95 1.81 -21.48 3.48
C GLN A 95 1.73 -21.04 4.95
N LEU A 96 1.54 -19.75 5.21
CA LEU A 96 1.36 -19.21 6.57
C LEU A 96 0.12 -19.81 7.26
N LYS A 97 -1.02 -19.90 6.57
CA LYS A 97 -2.23 -20.55 7.11
C LYS A 97 -2.00 -22.03 7.44
N LYS A 98 -1.26 -22.76 6.61
CA LYS A 98 -0.89 -24.16 6.85
C LYS A 98 0.03 -24.31 8.07
N LEU A 99 1.02 -23.43 8.23
CA LEU A 99 1.91 -23.39 9.38
C LEU A 99 1.15 -23.05 10.67
N GLN A 100 0.29 -22.02 10.63
CA GLN A 100 -0.56 -21.63 11.76
C GLN A 100 -1.46 -22.79 12.22
N ALA A 101 -2.11 -23.50 11.29
CA ALA A 101 -2.92 -24.68 11.61
C ALA A 101 -2.12 -25.81 12.28
N MET A 102 -0.87 -26.02 11.86
CA MET A 102 0.02 -27.01 12.47
C MET A 102 0.41 -26.60 13.91
N VAL A 103 0.72 -25.32 14.14
CA VAL A 103 1.08 -24.78 15.47
C VAL A 103 -0.12 -24.79 16.43
N THR A 104 -1.33 -24.46 15.97
CA THR A 104 -2.53 -24.57 16.83
C THR A 104 -2.86 -26.03 17.16
N GLN A 105 -2.61 -26.96 16.25
CA GLN A 105 -2.81 -28.40 16.48
C GLN A 105 -1.76 -29.02 17.43
N THR A 106 -0.53 -28.52 17.49
CA THR A 106 0.44 -28.95 18.51
C THR A 106 0.13 -28.32 19.87
N SER A 107 -0.31 -27.06 19.91
CA SER A 107 -0.72 -26.38 21.14
C SER A 107 -1.90 -27.06 21.84
N SER A 108 -2.91 -27.56 21.10
CA SER A 108 -4.05 -28.26 21.70
C SER A 108 -3.67 -29.59 22.36
N LYS A 109 -2.60 -30.26 21.91
CA LYS A 109 -2.06 -31.46 22.59
C LYS A 109 -1.24 -31.14 23.84
N ALA A 110 -0.81 -29.90 24.03
CA ALA A 110 -0.07 -29.49 25.22
C ALA A 110 -0.95 -29.44 26.49
N ALA A 111 -2.29 -29.50 26.37
CA ALA A 111 -3.21 -29.49 27.51
C ALA A 111 -3.02 -30.67 28.49
N GLN A 112 -2.53 -31.82 28.02
CA GLN A 112 -2.20 -32.95 28.90
C GLN A 112 -0.87 -32.72 29.64
N THR A 113 0.08 -32.03 29.01
CA THR A 113 1.36 -31.64 29.62
C THR A 113 1.19 -30.48 30.61
N SER A 114 0.26 -29.55 30.38
CA SER A 114 0.02 -28.43 31.30
C SER A 114 -0.55 -28.89 32.65
N THR A 115 -1.43 -29.90 32.68
CA THR A 115 -1.87 -30.53 33.94
C THR A 115 -0.70 -31.17 34.69
N CYS A 116 0.16 -31.91 33.98
CA CYS A 116 1.38 -32.50 34.53
C CYS A 116 2.29 -31.43 35.16
N VAL A 117 2.57 -30.33 34.45
CA VAL A 117 3.39 -29.21 34.95
C VAL A 117 2.73 -28.51 36.14
N MET A 118 1.41 -28.28 36.11
CA MET A 118 0.66 -27.73 37.24
C MET A 118 0.77 -28.60 38.50
N VAL A 119 0.68 -29.92 38.37
CA VAL A 119 0.83 -30.86 39.49
C VAL A 119 2.26 -30.81 40.04
N PHE A 120 3.29 -30.82 39.19
CA PHE A 120 4.67 -30.70 39.65
C PHE A 120 4.94 -29.36 40.38
N LEU A 121 4.43 -28.24 39.87
CA LEU A 121 4.55 -26.94 40.51
C LEU A 121 3.80 -26.89 41.86
N LEU A 122 2.61 -27.49 41.95
CA LEU A 122 1.84 -27.58 43.19
C LEU A 122 2.57 -28.45 44.24
N CYS A 123 3.08 -29.62 43.85
CA CYS A 123 3.89 -30.46 44.74
C CYS A 123 5.14 -29.74 45.23
N PHE A 124 5.84 -29.01 44.36
CA PHE A 124 7.01 -28.22 44.76
C PHE A 124 6.65 -27.08 45.71
N ALA A 125 5.55 -26.36 45.46
CA ALA A 125 5.06 -25.29 46.33
C ALA A 125 4.72 -25.80 47.75
N LEU A 126 4.08 -26.97 47.86
CA LEU A 126 3.76 -27.58 49.16
C LEU A 126 5.00 -28.13 49.91
N LEU A 127 6.07 -28.49 49.20
CA LEU A 127 7.36 -28.86 49.81
C LEU A 127 8.12 -27.64 50.36
N VAL A 128 8.03 -26.48 49.70
CA VAL A 128 8.67 -25.24 50.16
C VAL A 128 7.82 -24.54 51.23
N PHE A 129 6.49 -24.64 51.16
CA PHE A 129 5.54 -24.02 52.09
C PHE A 129 4.56 -25.05 52.67
N PRO A 130 4.93 -25.80 53.73
CA PRO A 130 4.16 -26.93 54.24
C PRO A 130 2.80 -26.60 54.88
N ASN A 131 2.43 -25.31 54.99
CA ASN A 131 1.19 -24.85 55.64
C ASN A 131 0.11 -24.29 54.68
N TYR A 132 0.24 -24.49 53.36
CA TYR A 132 -0.78 -24.03 52.42
C TYR A 132 -1.90 -25.07 52.24
N SER A 133 -3.11 -24.80 52.74
CA SER A 133 -4.28 -25.67 52.62
C SER A 133 -5.25 -25.17 51.52
N PRO A 134 -5.27 -25.77 50.31
CA PRO A 134 -6.10 -25.30 49.21
C PRO A 134 -7.60 -25.64 49.33
N PHE A 135 -8.01 -26.34 50.39
CA PHE A 135 -9.40 -26.78 50.64
C PHE A 135 -10.00 -26.16 51.91
N GLY A 136 -9.70 -24.89 52.18
CA GLY A 136 -10.34 -24.09 53.24
C GLY A 136 -11.80 -23.71 52.94
N SER A 137 -12.62 -24.65 52.44
CA SER A 137 -14.02 -24.37 52.09
C SER A 137 -14.93 -24.30 53.33
N SER A 138 -15.53 -23.13 53.50
CA SER A 138 -16.87 -22.87 54.04
C SER A 138 -17.34 -23.70 55.25
N LYS A 139 -17.42 -23.04 56.42
CA LYS A 139 -18.21 -23.51 57.57
C LYS A 139 -19.15 -22.42 58.07
N ASN A 140 -20.38 -22.44 57.58
CA ASN A 140 -21.54 -21.79 58.18
C ASN A 140 -22.67 -22.83 58.32
N ALA A 141 -22.61 -23.64 59.38
CA ALA A 141 -23.73 -24.47 59.88
C ALA A 141 -23.36 -25.05 61.26
N THR A 142 -23.58 -24.24 62.29
CA THR A 142 -24.38 -24.58 63.49
C THR A 142 -24.54 -26.08 63.82
N GLN A 143 -23.78 -26.52 64.84
CA GLN A 143 -24.33 -27.05 66.11
C GLN A 143 -24.51 -28.58 66.33
N GLU A 144 -24.30 -28.94 67.61
CA GLU A 144 -24.34 -30.25 68.29
C GLU A 144 -23.41 -31.37 67.75
N LEU A 145 -22.84 -32.30 68.53
CA LEU A 145 -22.54 -32.51 69.96
C LEU A 145 -22.16 -34.00 70.02
N TYR A 146 -21.00 -34.33 70.61
CA TYR A 146 -20.65 -35.58 71.33
C TYR A 146 -19.17 -35.98 71.11
N THR A 147 -18.34 -35.66 72.09
CA THR A 147 -17.07 -36.35 72.44
C THR A 147 -17.39 -37.46 73.46
N PRO A 148 -16.52 -38.44 73.84
CA PRO A 148 -15.05 -38.45 73.92
C PRO A 148 -14.40 -39.64 73.16
N GLU A 149 -13.11 -39.97 73.24
CA GLU A 149 -11.90 -39.44 73.91
C GLU A 149 -10.69 -39.73 73.01
N GLY A 150 -9.50 -39.20 73.32
CA GLY A 150 -8.26 -39.71 72.72
C GLY A 150 -6.94 -39.00 73.06
N ALA A 151 -6.79 -38.25 74.16
CA ALA A 151 -5.51 -37.67 74.64
C ALA A 151 -4.79 -36.67 73.66
N VAL A 152 -3.87 -35.77 74.05
CA VAL A 152 -3.01 -35.69 75.24
C VAL A 152 -2.78 -34.24 75.71
N LEU A 153 -2.83 -34.06 77.04
CA LEU A 153 -2.34 -32.99 77.94
C LEU A 153 -1.46 -31.80 77.45
N SER A 154 -1.88 -30.59 77.89
CA SER A 154 -1.06 -29.49 78.52
C SER A 154 0.02 -28.75 77.68
N ARG A 155 0.36 -27.45 77.85
CA ARG A 155 0.06 -26.28 78.74
C ARG A 155 0.32 -25.00 77.86
N ALA A 156 -0.14 -23.76 78.12
CA ALA A 156 -0.35 -23.03 79.37
C ALA A 156 -1.35 -21.83 79.24
N LEU A 157 -1.61 -21.21 80.41
CA LEU A 157 -2.42 -20.02 80.78
C LEU A 157 -2.30 -18.74 79.89
N LYS A 158 -3.14 -17.68 80.00
CA LYS A 158 -4.55 -17.42 80.46
C LYS A 158 -4.78 -15.88 80.41
N GLY A 159 -5.96 -15.42 79.97
CA GLY A 159 -6.40 -14.00 80.01
C GLY A 159 -7.25 -13.67 78.76
N ILE A 160 -8.55 -13.37 78.81
CA ILE A 160 -9.24 -12.21 79.44
C ILE A 160 -8.70 -10.91 78.78
N GLU A 161 -9.46 -10.09 78.04
CA GLU A 161 -10.90 -9.78 78.14
C GLU A 161 -11.56 -9.39 76.77
N SER A 162 -12.89 -9.31 76.82
CA SER A 162 -13.87 -8.79 75.83
C SER A 162 -13.95 -7.25 75.78
N PRO A 163 -14.89 -6.58 75.05
CA PRO A 163 -15.55 -6.86 73.75
C PRO A 163 -15.69 -5.61 72.83
N LEU A 164 -16.46 -5.74 71.74
CA LEU A 164 -17.06 -4.66 70.92
C LEU A 164 -16.04 -3.80 70.11
N GLU A 165 -16.37 -3.06 69.06
CA GLU A 165 -17.66 -2.79 68.39
C GLU A 165 -17.37 -2.29 66.95
N ASN A 166 -18.43 -2.14 66.13
CA ASN A 166 -18.52 -1.21 64.99
C ASN A 166 -17.60 -1.48 63.77
N LEU A 167 -17.97 -1.19 62.53
CA LEU A 167 -19.22 -0.94 61.80
C LEU A 167 -18.73 -0.74 60.35
N GLU A 168 -19.51 -1.19 59.37
CA GLU A 168 -19.46 -0.65 58.00
C GLU A 168 -19.79 0.86 57.97
N PRO A 169 -19.70 1.57 56.81
CA PRO A 169 -18.87 1.35 55.62
C PRO A 169 -18.19 2.69 55.17
N GLU A 170 -17.50 2.70 54.03
CA GLU A 170 -17.58 3.79 53.02
C GLU A 170 -16.74 3.43 51.77
N GLN A 171 -17.39 3.48 50.60
CA GLN A 171 -16.75 4.00 49.39
C GLN A 171 -17.31 5.41 49.22
N PRO A 172 -16.55 6.40 48.68
CA PRO A 172 -16.52 6.49 47.22
C PRO A 172 -15.32 7.19 46.54
N ASN A 173 -15.18 6.84 45.26
CA ASN A 173 -14.96 7.72 44.10
C ASN A 173 -13.57 8.08 43.51
N LEU A 174 -13.57 8.02 42.17
CA LEU A 174 -12.87 8.83 41.16
C LEU A 174 -11.43 9.36 41.41
N SER A 175 -10.50 8.93 40.55
CA SER A 175 -9.81 9.84 39.60
C SER A 175 -8.97 9.11 38.54
N GLN A 176 -9.24 9.42 37.27
CA GLN A 176 -8.20 9.60 36.23
C GLN A 176 -7.75 11.08 36.27
N PRO A 177 -6.64 11.51 35.63
CA PRO A 177 -5.89 10.83 34.56
C PRO A 177 -4.37 10.77 34.80
N ASP A 178 -3.61 10.28 33.82
CA ASP A 178 -2.46 11.03 33.29
C ASP A 178 -2.06 10.48 31.91
N GLY A 179 -1.61 11.39 31.02
CA GLY A 179 -1.14 11.06 29.68
C GLY A 179 0.38 11.13 29.58
N VAL A 180 0.99 10.26 28.77
CA VAL A 180 2.43 10.29 28.48
C VAL A 180 2.68 9.96 27.00
N VAL A 181 3.24 10.96 26.30
CA VAL A 181 4.07 10.92 25.06
C VAL A 181 3.54 10.15 23.85
#